data_AF-A0A0C3B2H2-F1
#
_entry.id   AF-A0A0C3B2H2-F1
#
_cell.length_a   1.000
_cell.length_b   1.000
_cell.length_c   1.000
_cell.angle_alpha   90.00
_cell.angle_beta   90.00
_cell.angle_gamma   90.00
#
_symmetry.space_group_name_H-M   'P 1'
#
loop_
_entity.id
_entity.type
_entity.pdbx_description
1 polymer ?
#
loop_
_entity_poly.entity_id
_entity_poly.type
_entity_poly.pdbx_seq_one_letter_code
_entity_poly.pdbx_strand_id
1 'polypeptide(L)'
;RKVVAKFFDPLYFYDEEGYLDSFAVVRRHVHNECEAYQRLASLQGSQIPTFLGLYLAALPAPDDPAWPTPSSSRNVYVLLTEFVEGTVLGDMRTDELSTDERCQIMDEVFELESHLFTLGVRHDDYRPQNLILLPQTVGSIGLTLLVLDFEQCSFYAETEVKKWDSSPVSRTARLAKRWSSDLSHRHSRWILGGWLDQQYGTLIWCDA
;
A
#
# COMPACT_ATOMS: atom_id res chain seq x y z
N ARG A 1 4.01 -23.23 -5.87
CA ARG A 1 4.12 -21.85 -5.31
C ARG A 1 3.33 -20.94 -6.23
N LYS A 2 2.34 -20.21 -5.71
CA LYS A 2 1.55 -19.25 -6.49
C LYS A 2 2.29 -17.91 -6.51
N VAL A 3 2.19 -17.17 -7.61
CA VAL A 3 2.84 -15.87 -7.81
C VAL A 3 1.83 -14.87 -8.35
N VAL A 4 2.02 -13.60 -8.03
CA VAL A 4 1.26 -12.49 -8.61
C VAL A 4 2.17 -11.76 -9.60
N ALA A 5 1.64 -11.46 -10.78
CA ALA A 5 2.32 -10.66 -11.79
C ALA A 5 1.61 -9.32 -11.94
N LYS A 6 2.32 -8.24 -11.65
CA LYS A 6 1.84 -6.87 -11.79
C LYS A 6 2.45 -6.26 -13.06
N PHE A 7 1.60 -5.88 -14.00
CA PHE A 7 2.00 -5.34 -15.30
C PHE A 7 1.93 -3.81 -15.26
N PHE A 8 3.04 -3.18 -15.63
CA PHE A 8 3.20 -1.73 -15.68
C PHE A 8 3.22 -1.29 -17.13
N ASP A 9 2.04 -1.19 -17.73
CA ASP A 9 1.85 -0.88 -19.14
C ASP A 9 1.33 0.56 -19.32
N PRO A 10 2.15 1.49 -19.85
CA PRO A 10 1.74 2.88 -20.07
C PRO A 10 0.52 3.04 -20.97
N LEU A 11 0.21 2.04 -21.80
CA LEU A 11 -0.92 2.07 -22.72
C LEU A 11 -2.26 1.92 -22.01
N TYR A 12 -2.28 1.25 -20.87
CA TYR A 12 -3.48 1.06 -20.04
C TYR A 12 -3.50 2.00 -18.85
N PHE A 13 -2.60 2.98 -18.81
CA PHE A 13 -2.65 4.03 -17.82
C PHE A 13 -3.83 4.96 -18.13
N TYR A 14 -4.77 5.04 -17.19
CA TYR A 14 -5.94 5.91 -17.34
C TYR A 14 -5.71 7.22 -16.60
N ASP A 15 -5.67 8.30 -17.37
CA ASP A 15 -5.77 9.67 -16.88
C ASP A 15 -7.06 10.25 -17.45
N GLU A 16 -8.01 10.61 -16.58
CA GLU A 16 -9.33 11.14 -16.95
C GLU A 16 -9.25 12.31 -17.93
N GLU A 17 -8.17 13.11 -17.84
CA GLU A 17 -8.00 14.34 -18.61
C GLU A 17 -6.83 14.26 -19.62
N GLY A 18 -6.03 13.19 -19.57
CA GLY A 18 -4.90 12.94 -20.48
C GLY A 18 -3.76 13.96 -20.38
N TYR A 19 -3.64 14.67 -19.26
CA TYR A 19 -2.60 15.68 -19.04
C TYR A 19 -1.24 15.08 -18.65
N LEU A 20 -1.21 13.84 -18.18
CA LEU A 20 -0.01 13.18 -17.69
C LEU A 20 0.71 12.38 -18.79
N ASP A 21 2.04 12.46 -18.79
CA ASP A 21 2.89 11.52 -19.54
C ASP A 21 2.83 10.14 -18.88
N SER A 22 2.02 9.24 -19.44
CA SER A 22 1.84 7.89 -18.90
C SER A 22 3.15 7.10 -18.81
N PHE A 23 4.10 7.31 -19.72
CA PHE A 23 5.40 6.64 -19.66
C PHE A 23 6.24 7.17 -18.50
N ALA A 24 6.19 8.46 -18.21
CA ALA A 24 6.86 9.02 -17.03
C ALA A 24 6.23 8.52 -15.73
N VAL A 25 4.90 8.49 -15.66
CA VAL A 25 4.17 8.03 -14.46
C VAL A 25 4.43 6.55 -14.19
N VAL A 26 4.28 5.68 -15.18
CA VAL A 26 4.52 4.25 -15.02
C VAL A 26 5.98 3.96 -14.63
N ARG A 27 6.96 4.68 -15.19
CA ARG A 27 8.37 4.55 -14.77
C ARG A 27 8.57 4.92 -13.31
N ARG A 28 7.88 5.97 -12.82
CA ARG A 28 7.90 6.35 -11.41
C ARG A 28 7.29 5.26 -10.53
N HIS A 29 6.15 4.70 -10.91
CA HIS A 29 5.50 3.62 -10.17
C HIS A 29 6.40 2.37 -10.06
N VAL A 30 7.02 1.94 -11.17
CA VAL A 30 7.98 0.83 -11.16
C VAL A 30 9.16 1.13 -10.24
N HIS A 31 9.71 2.34 -10.31
CA HIS A 31 10.83 2.75 -9.46
C HIS A 31 10.45 2.71 -7.98
N ASN A 32 9.32 3.31 -7.61
CA ASN A 32 8.83 3.35 -6.24
C ASN A 32 8.59 1.94 -5.69
N GLU A 33 7.89 1.09 -6.45
CA GLU A 33 7.61 -0.29 -6.02
C GLU A 33 8.92 -1.06 -5.76
N CYS A 34 9.90 -0.96 -6.67
CA CYS A 34 11.18 -1.65 -6.52
C CYS A 34 12.02 -1.11 -5.34
N GLU A 35 12.10 0.21 -5.18
CA GLU A 35 12.84 0.84 -4.08
C GLU A 35 12.20 0.50 -2.73
N ALA A 36 10.87 0.44 -2.65
CA ALA A 36 10.16 0.00 -1.45
C ALA A 36 10.54 -1.44 -1.07
N TYR A 37 10.47 -2.40 -2.01
CA TYR A 37 10.89 -3.78 -1.73
C TYR A 37 12.36 -3.89 -1.30
N GLN A 38 13.25 -3.03 -1.81
CA GLN A 38 14.65 -3.00 -1.40
C GLN A 38 14.82 -2.49 0.03
N ARG A 39 14.19 -1.37 0.39
CA ARG A 39 14.26 -0.80 1.75
C ARG A 39 13.59 -1.69 2.79
N LEU A 40 12.51 -2.35 2.39
CA LEU A 40 11.68 -3.19 3.24
C LEU A 40 12.07 -4.67 3.18
N ALA A 41 13.30 -4.98 2.75
CA ALA A 41 13.78 -6.36 2.57
C ALA A 41 13.58 -7.24 3.82
N SER A 42 13.69 -6.68 5.02
CA SER A 42 13.48 -7.39 6.29
C SER A 42 12.03 -7.75 6.58
N LEU A 43 11.06 -7.15 5.89
CA LEU A 43 9.62 -7.35 6.07
C LEU A 43 8.99 -8.28 5.02
N GLN A 44 9.78 -8.69 4.02
CA GLN A 44 9.32 -9.58 2.96
C GLN A 44 8.96 -10.98 3.50
N GLY A 45 7.78 -11.47 3.13
CA GLY A 45 7.25 -12.75 3.61
C GLY A 45 6.55 -12.67 4.96
N SER A 46 6.45 -11.49 5.57
CA SER A 46 5.73 -11.27 6.83
C SER A 46 4.72 -10.12 6.72
N GLN A 47 5.19 -8.90 6.54
CA GLN A 47 4.37 -7.68 6.51
C GLN A 47 4.24 -7.09 5.10
N ILE A 48 5.05 -7.56 4.16
CA ILE A 48 4.93 -7.27 2.73
C ILE A 48 5.20 -8.55 1.92
N PRO A 49 4.74 -8.65 0.66
CA PRO A 49 5.05 -9.79 -0.18
C PRO A 49 6.55 -9.98 -0.41
N THR A 50 6.97 -11.22 -0.61
CA THR A 50 8.30 -11.54 -1.13
C THR A 50 8.39 -11.07 -2.57
N PHE A 51 9.35 -10.19 -2.85
CA PHE A 51 9.72 -9.74 -4.18
C PHE A 51 10.51 -10.83 -4.91
N LEU A 52 10.00 -11.27 -6.05
CA LEU A 52 10.61 -12.33 -6.86
C LEU A 52 11.43 -11.77 -8.02
N GLY A 53 11.15 -10.54 -8.45
CA GLY A 53 11.95 -9.85 -9.45
C GLY A 53 11.15 -8.86 -10.30
N LEU A 54 11.89 -8.01 -11.01
CA LEU A 54 11.38 -7.15 -12.07
C LEU A 54 11.86 -7.67 -13.42
N TYR A 55 10.93 -7.84 -14.35
CA TYR A 55 11.16 -8.38 -15.67
C TYR A 55 10.67 -7.41 -16.74
N LEU A 56 11.14 -7.62 -17.97
CA LEU A 56 10.64 -6.94 -19.15
C LEU A 56 9.93 -7.96 -20.04
N ALA A 57 8.64 -7.74 -20.30
CA ALA A 57 7.85 -8.57 -21.20
C ALA A 57 7.59 -7.84 -22.51
N ALA A 58 7.80 -8.53 -23.63
CA ALA A 58 7.39 -8.04 -24.94
C ALA A 58 5.94 -8.45 -25.20
N LEU A 59 5.01 -7.49 -25.19
CA LEU A 59 3.58 -7.71 -25.47
C LEU A 59 3.23 -7.25 -26.89
N PRO A 60 2.34 -7.94 -27.62
CA PRO A 60 1.85 -7.46 -28.91
C PRO A 60 1.20 -6.09 -28.75
N ALA A 61 1.57 -5.09 -29.57
CA ALA A 61 0.82 -3.85 -29.67
C ALA A 61 -0.64 -4.15 -30.03
N PRO A 62 -1.62 -3.37 -29.53
CA PRO A 62 -3.00 -3.55 -29.99
C PRO A 62 -3.07 -3.36 -31.51
N ASP A 63 -4.00 -4.06 -32.15
CA ASP A 63 -4.34 -3.85 -33.55
C ASP A 63 -4.98 -2.46 -33.69
N ASP A 64 -4.16 -1.42 -33.84
CA ASP A 64 -4.60 -0.06 -34.10
C ASP A 64 -4.55 0.22 -35.62
N PRO A 65 -5.68 0.45 -36.30
CA PRO A 65 -5.69 0.79 -37.72
C PRO A 65 -4.98 2.12 -38.06
N ALA A 66 -4.65 2.97 -37.07
CA ALA A 66 -3.83 4.16 -37.24
C ALA A 66 -2.31 3.88 -37.26
N TRP A 67 -1.87 2.69 -36.85
CA TRP A 67 -0.46 2.28 -36.90
C TRP A 67 -0.22 1.38 -38.13
N PRO A 68 0.65 1.78 -39.09
CA PRO A 68 0.77 1.13 -40.39
C PRO A 68 1.50 -0.23 -40.38
N THR A 69 1.83 -0.79 -39.22
CA THR A 69 2.60 -2.03 -39.11
C THR A 69 1.98 -3.02 -38.12
N PRO A 70 1.40 -4.14 -38.59
CA PRO A 70 0.68 -5.13 -37.76
C PRO A 70 1.63 -6.07 -36.97
N SER A 71 2.76 -5.59 -36.45
CA SER A 71 3.78 -6.47 -35.85
C SER A 71 4.71 -5.81 -34.83
N SER A 72 4.38 -4.65 -34.27
CA SER A 72 5.20 -4.07 -33.21
C SER A 72 4.88 -4.74 -31.86
N SER A 73 5.90 -5.24 -31.17
CA SER A 73 5.81 -5.58 -29.75
C SER A 73 6.20 -4.36 -28.91
N ARG A 74 5.48 -4.09 -27.82
CA ARG A 74 5.89 -3.09 -26.82
C ARG A 74 6.49 -3.78 -25.60
N ASN A 75 7.43 -3.10 -24.96
CA ASN A 75 8.05 -3.58 -23.74
C ASN A 75 7.27 -3.08 -22.53
N VAL A 76 6.90 -4.01 -21.63
CA VAL A 76 6.12 -3.76 -20.42
C VAL A 76 6.90 -4.29 -19.22
N TYR A 77 7.03 -3.49 -18.18
CA TYR A 77 7.64 -3.96 -16.93
C TYR A 77 6.67 -4.90 -16.21
N VAL A 78 7.17 -6.03 -15.75
CA VAL A 78 6.40 -7.02 -15.01
C VAL A 78 7.10 -7.30 -13.69
N LEU A 79 6.43 -6.97 -12.60
CA LEU A 79 6.92 -7.23 -11.26
C LEU A 79 6.26 -8.50 -10.74
N LEU A 80 7.08 -9.44 -10.24
CA LEU A 80 6.60 -10.69 -9.66
C LEU A 80 6.75 -10.64 -8.15
N THR A 81 5.69 -11.00 -7.44
CA THR A 81 5.69 -11.21 -5.99
C THR A 81 5.09 -12.55 -5.63
N GLU A 82 5.30 -12.96 -4.38
CA GLU A 82 4.53 -14.07 -3.84
C GLU A 82 3.03 -13.77 -3.84
N PHE A 83 2.24 -14.80 -4.11
CA PHE A 83 0.81 -14.75 -3.83
C PHE A 83 0.60 -14.95 -2.33
N VAL A 84 -0.01 -13.97 -1.68
CA VAL A 84 -0.34 -14.00 -0.26
C VAL A 84 -1.73 -14.58 -0.08
N GLU A 85 -1.85 -15.64 0.73
CA GLU A 85 -3.13 -16.20 1.14
C GLU A 85 -3.65 -15.41 2.35
N GLY A 86 -4.88 -14.89 2.26
CA GLY A 86 -5.52 -14.10 3.30
C GLY A 86 -6.79 -13.41 2.81
N THR A 87 -7.36 -12.55 3.66
CA THR A 87 -8.58 -11.79 3.36
C THR A 87 -8.20 -10.33 3.10
N VAL A 88 -8.53 -9.81 1.92
CA VAL A 88 -8.35 -8.37 1.61
C VAL A 88 -9.33 -7.57 2.47
N LEU A 89 -8.86 -6.57 3.20
CA LEU A 89 -9.72 -5.78 4.09
C LEU A 89 -10.83 -5.05 3.32
N GLY A 90 -10.57 -4.66 2.07
CA GLY A 90 -11.57 -4.05 1.18
C GLY A 90 -12.76 -4.96 0.83
N ASP A 91 -12.60 -6.28 0.94
CA ASP A 91 -13.68 -7.25 0.70
C ASP A 91 -14.45 -7.57 2.00
N MET A 92 -13.96 -7.10 3.15
CA MET A 92 -14.60 -7.35 4.44
C MET A 92 -15.82 -6.47 4.65
N ARG A 93 -16.86 -7.09 5.19
CA ARG A 93 -18.07 -6.39 5.62
C ARG A 93 -17.87 -5.80 6.99
N THR A 94 -17.82 -4.48 7.07
CA THR A 94 -17.57 -3.79 8.33
C THR A 94 -18.62 -4.11 9.38
N ASP A 95 -19.90 -4.29 8.99
CA ASP A 95 -21.01 -4.66 9.87
C ASP A 95 -20.88 -6.05 10.51
N GLU A 96 -20.04 -6.92 9.97
CA GLU A 96 -19.78 -8.27 10.51
C GLU A 96 -18.64 -8.28 11.53
N LEU A 97 -17.83 -7.21 11.62
CA LEU A 97 -16.75 -7.08 12.57
C LEU A 97 -17.24 -6.47 13.89
N SER A 98 -16.89 -7.10 15.01
CA SER A 98 -17.08 -6.53 16.34
C SER A 98 -16.23 -5.28 16.55
N THR A 99 -16.59 -4.46 17.53
CA THR A 99 -15.79 -3.28 17.89
C THR A 99 -14.35 -3.65 18.24
N ASP A 100 -14.15 -4.74 18.98
CA ASP A 100 -12.82 -5.18 19.42
C ASP A 100 -11.94 -5.63 18.25
N GLU A 101 -12.50 -6.40 17.30
CA GLU A 101 -11.77 -6.80 16.09
C GLU A 101 -11.36 -5.59 15.25
N ARG A 102 -12.24 -4.60 15.12
CA ARG A 102 -11.91 -3.36 14.41
C ARG A 102 -10.79 -2.60 15.11
N CYS A 103 -10.81 -2.51 16.44
CA CYS A 103 -9.72 -1.89 17.20
C CYS A 103 -8.39 -2.62 16.99
N GLN A 104 -8.39 -3.96 17.03
CA GLN A 104 -7.18 -4.74 16.80
C GLN A 104 -6.63 -4.56 15.38
N ILE A 105 -7.49 -4.52 14.36
CA ILE A 105 -7.07 -4.24 12.98
C ILE A 105 -6.39 -2.87 12.92
N MET A 106 -6.93 -1.89 13.61
CA MET A 106 -6.41 -0.52 13.59
C MET A 106 -5.08 -0.36 14.30
N ASP A 107 -4.91 -1.00 15.45
CA ASP A 107 -3.62 -1.06 16.13
C ASP A 107 -2.57 -1.69 15.22
N GLU A 108 -2.90 -2.79 14.54
CA GLU A 108 -2.00 -3.47 13.61
C GLU A 108 -1.67 -2.62 12.37
N VAL A 109 -2.63 -1.83 11.84
CA VAL A 109 -2.37 -0.87 10.76
C VAL A 109 -1.36 0.20 11.21
N PHE A 110 -1.50 0.73 12.43
CA PHE A 110 -0.57 1.73 12.96
C PHE A 110 0.83 1.16 13.18
N GLU A 111 0.93 -0.06 13.72
CA GLU A 111 2.21 -0.75 13.90
C GLU A 111 2.87 -1.06 12.56
N LEU A 112 2.11 -1.52 11.57
CA LEU A 112 2.60 -1.77 10.23
C LEU A 112 3.16 -0.50 9.58
N GLU A 113 2.42 0.61 9.58
CA GLU A 113 2.91 1.88 9.04
C GLU A 113 4.12 2.40 9.80
N SER A 114 4.15 2.21 11.12
CA SER A 114 5.32 2.54 11.92
C SER A 114 6.55 1.74 11.48
N HIS A 115 6.42 0.43 11.24
CA HIS A 115 7.50 -0.42 10.76
C HIS A 115 8.03 0.04 9.39
N LEU A 116 7.14 0.31 8.43
CA LEU A 116 7.54 0.85 7.13
C LEU A 116 8.33 2.16 7.29
N PHE A 117 7.83 3.05 8.15
CA PHE A 117 8.41 4.37 8.35
C PHE A 117 9.81 4.28 9.00
N THR A 118 10.03 3.35 9.93
CA THR A 118 11.36 3.11 10.51
C THR A 118 12.40 2.66 9.48
N LEU A 119 11.95 2.10 8.36
CA LEU A 119 12.78 1.72 7.21
C LEU A 119 12.80 2.80 6.12
N GLY A 120 12.28 4.00 6.43
CA GLY A 120 12.30 5.16 5.55
C GLY A 120 11.33 5.06 4.37
N VAL A 121 10.26 4.27 4.50
CA VAL A 121 9.19 4.16 3.51
C VAL A 121 7.87 4.62 4.11
N ARG A 122 7.10 5.38 3.33
CA ARG A 122 5.73 5.75 3.66
C ARG A 122 4.84 5.28 2.53
N HIS A 123 3.79 4.52 2.84
CA HIS A 123 2.96 3.89 1.80
C HIS A 123 2.22 4.90 0.92
N ASP A 124 1.69 5.97 1.51
CA ASP A 124 0.87 7.02 0.87
C ASP A 124 -0.45 6.56 0.21
N ASP A 125 -0.69 5.26 0.13
CA ASP A 125 -1.93 4.69 -0.41
C ASP A 125 -2.54 3.63 0.53
N TYR A 126 -2.81 4.01 1.79
CA TYR A 126 -3.49 3.13 2.74
C TYR A 126 -4.98 3.05 2.44
N ARG A 127 -5.30 2.21 1.46
CA ARG A 127 -6.66 1.81 1.15
C ARG A 127 -6.90 0.39 1.67
N PRO A 128 -8.11 0.05 2.14
CA PRO A 128 -8.43 -1.33 2.57
C PRO A 128 -8.13 -2.40 1.51
N GLN A 129 -8.19 -2.04 0.22
CA GLN A 129 -7.85 -2.93 -0.89
C GLN A 129 -6.37 -3.32 -0.93
N ASN A 130 -5.50 -2.51 -0.31
CA ASN A 130 -4.06 -2.71 -0.26
C ASN A 130 -3.61 -3.43 1.03
N LEU A 131 -4.55 -3.87 1.87
CA LEU A 131 -4.27 -4.55 3.13
C LEU A 131 -4.87 -5.95 3.11
N ILE A 132 -4.05 -6.95 3.45
CA ILE A 132 -4.46 -8.34 3.61
C ILE A 132 -4.35 -8.73 5.08
N LEU A 133 -5.45 -9.22 5.64
CA LEU A 133 -5.47 -9.95 6.90
C LEU A 133 -5.01 -11.37 6.68
N LEU A 134 -3.88 -11.74 7.31
CA LEU A 134 -3.32 -13.08 7.19
C LEU A 134 -4.12 -14.09 8.02
N PRO A 135 -4.25 -15.34 7.56
CA PRO A 135 -4.86 -16.40 8.35
C PRO A 135 -4.10 -16.60 9.67
N GLN A 136 -4.85 -16.70 10.76
CA GLN A 136 -4.28 -17.06 12.05
C GLN A 136 -3.69 -18.47 11.98
N THR A 137 -2.40 -18.60 12.26
CA THR A 137 -1.74 -19.91 12.36
C THR A 137 -1.74 -20.37 13.82
N VAL A 138 -1.59 -21.68 14.04
CA VAL A 138 -1.54 -22.23 15.40
C VAL A 138 -0.35 -21.61 16.14
N GLY A 139 -0.64 -20.82 17.18
CA GLY A 139 0.36 -20.10 17.99
C GLY A 139 0.55 -18.63 17.62
N SER A 140 -0.15 -18.11 16.60
CA SER A 140 -0.24 -16.67 16.34
C SER A 140 -0.90 -15.96 17.53
N ILE A 141 -0.29 -14.88 18.01
CA ILE A 141 -0.86 -13.99 19.03
C ILE A 141 -1.29 -12.72 18.30
N GLY A 142 -2.59 -12.49 18.18
CA GLY A 142 -3.16 -11.29 17.56
C GLY A 142 -3.25 -11.36 16.03
N LEU A 143 -3.79 -10.29 15.44
CA LEU A 143 -3.95 -10.14 14.00
C LEU A 143 -2.59 -9.87 13.33
N THR A 144 -2.45 -10.26 12.06
CA THR A 144 -1.26 -9.90 11.28
C THR A 144 -1.73 -9.32 9.95
N LEU A 145 -1.27 -8.11 9.66
CA LEU A 145 -1.56 -7.44 8.41
C LEU A 145 -0.34 -7.45 7.50
N LEU A 146 -0.64 -7.56 6.21
CA LEU A 146 0.31 -7.40 5.14
C LEU A 146 -0.17 -6.29 4.22
N VAL A 147 0.73 -5.42 3.80
CA VAL A 147 0.43 -4.30 2.89
C VAL A 147 0.98 -4.56 1.49
N LEU A 148 0.22 -4.11 0.50
CA LEU A 148 0.47 -4.25 -0.94
C LEU A 148 0.53 -2.88 -1.60
N ASP A 149 1.08 -2.84 -2.82
CA ASP A 149 0.94 -1.71 -3.76
C ASP A 149 1.71 -0.43 -3.37
N PHE A 150 3.02 -0.44 -3.59
CA PHE A 150 3.92 0.66 -3.23
C PHE A 150 4.12 1.70 -4.33
N GLU A 151 3.28 1.74 -5.36
CA GLU A 151 3.46 2.65 -6.52
C GLU A 151 3.50 4.14 -6.15
N GLN A 152 2.78 4.49 -5.08
CA GLN A 152 2.60 5.87 -4.63
C GLN A 152 3.46 6.20 -3.41
N CYS A 153 4.29 5.27 -2.94
CA CYS A 153 5.03 5.46 -1.71
C CYS A 153 6.05 6.60 -1.81
N SER A 154 6.33 7.22 -0.65
CA SER A 154 7.40 8.19 -0.50
C SER A 154 8.56 7.63 0.32
N PHE A 155 9.75 8.17 0.05
CA PHE A 155 10.98 7.77 0.68
C PHE A 155 11.54 8.87 1.57
N TYR A 156 12.05 8.47 2.73
CA TYR A 156 12.63 9.36 3.73
C TYR A 156 14.09 9.03 3.99
N ALA A 157 14.87 10.05 4.31
CA ALA A 157 16.25 9.87 4.76
C ALA A 157 16.29 9.40 6.21
N GLU A 158 17.35 8.70 6.60
CA GLU A 158 17.56 8.22 7.97
C GLU A 158 17.49 9.36 9.01
N THR A 159 17.90 10.58 8.65
CA THR A 159 17.82 11.76 9.53
C THR A 159 16.38 12.18 9.80
N GLU A 160 15.47 12.00 8.85
CA GLU A 160 14.05 12.26 9.01
C GLU A 160 13.38 11.18 9.87
N VAL A 161 13.77 9.92 9.67
CA VAL A 161 13.34 8.80 10.51
C VAL A 161 13.79 9.00 11.97
N LYS A 162 15.03 9.40 12.21
CA LYS A 162 15.53 9.70 13.57
C LYS A 162 14.78 10.85 14.24
N LYS A 163 14.38 11.88 13.48
CA LYS A 163 13.54 12.98 13.99
C LYS A 163 12.16 12.49 14.43
N TRP A 164 11.61 11.52 13.70
CA TRP A 164 10.36 10.88 14.07
C TRP A 164 10.48 10.08 15.36
N ASP A 165 11.53 9.26 15.51
CA ASP A 165 11.71 8.42 16.70
C ASP A 165 12.07 9.21 17.96
N SER A 166 12.74 10.34 17.81
CA SER A 166 13.09 11.23 18.93
C SER A 166 11.97 12.17 19.37
N SER A 167 10.81 12.14 18.71
CA SER A 167 9.69 13.02 19.05
C SER A 167 9.00 12.56 20.34
N PRO A 168 8.66 13.49 21.26
CA PRO A 168 8.02 13.19 22.53
C PRO A 168 6.54 12.81 22.41
N VAL A 169 5.95 12.94 21.22
CA VAL A 169 4.58 12.51 20.94
C VAL A 169 4.56 10.99 20.75
N SER A 170 3.49 10.27 21.10
CA SER A 170 3.43 8.84 20.78
C SER A 170 3.38 8.62 19.26
N ARG A 171 3.93 7.50 18.78
CA ARG A 171 3.89 7.13 17.35
C ARG A 171 2.44 7.08 16.85
N THR A 172 1.57 6.48 17.64
CA THR A 172 0.13 6.40 17.40
C THR A 172 -0.50 7.78 17.25
N ALA A 173 -0.24 8.73 18.15
CA ALA A 173 -0.79 10.08 18.06
C ALA A 173 -0.31 10.84 16.81
N ARG A 174 0.93 10.62 16.35
CA ARG A 174 1.42 11.22 15.11
C ARG A 174 0.77 10.62 13.87
N LEU A 175 0.65 9.29 13.82
CA LEU A 175 -0.02 8.59 12.72
C LEU A 175 -1.50 8.98 12.66
N ALA A 176 -2.16 9.01 13.80
CA ALA A 176 -3.56 9.38 13.88
C ALA A 176 -3.77 10.85 13.45
N LYS A 177 -2.94 11.80 13.91
CA LYS A 177 -2.95 13.19 13.42
C LYS A 177 -2.72 13.28 11.90
N ARG A 178 -1.77 12.53 11.39
CA ARG A 178 -1.45 12.48 9.95
C ARG A 178 -2.61 11.94 9.12
N TRP A 179 -3.24 10.87 9.59
CA TRP A 179 -4.39 10.28 8.93
C TRP A 179 -5.60 11.22 8.98
N SER A 180 -5.81 11.97 10.07
CA SER A 180 -6.87 12.99 10.12
C SER A 180 -6.68 14.13 9.11
N SER A 181 -5.45 14.48 8.75
CA SER A 181 -5.20 15.44 7.67
C SER A 181 -5.46 14.87 6.28
N ASP A 182 -5.12 13.59 6.05
CA ASP A 182 -5.39 12.87 4.78
C ASP A 182 -6.88 12.52 4.60
N LEU A 183 -7.61 12.37 5.71
CA LEU A 183 -9.04 12.09 5.77
C LEU A 183 -9.93 13.20 5.17
N SER A 184 -9.34 14.38 4.89
CA SER A 184 -10.01 15.49 4.19
C SER A 184 -10.16 15.25 2.68
N HIS A 185 -9.43 14.28 2.11
CA HIS A 185 -9.55 13.86 0.71
C HIS A 185 -10.49 12.63 0.59
N ARG A 186 -11.44 12.71 -0.35
CA ARG A 186 -12.74 11.99 -0.40
C ARG A 186 -12.74 10.44 -0.32
N HIS A 187 -11.60 9.76 -0.25
CA HIS A 187 -11.51 8.30 -0.40
C HIS A 187 -11.35 7.50 0.90
N SER A 188 -11.10 8.16 2.02
CA SER A 188 -10.69 7.55 3.30
C SER A 188 -11.83 7.39 4.31
N ARG A 189 -13.05 7.82 3.95
CA ARG A 189 -14.23 7.77 4.82
C ARG A 189 -14.79 6.34 5.03
N TRP A 190 -14.34 5.36 4.25
CA TRP A 190 -15.07 4.09 4.09
C TRP A 190 -14.71 2.93 5.01
N ILE A 191 -13.65 3.04 5.83
CA ILE A 191 -13.45 2.17 7.01
C ILE A 191 -12.94 2.98 8.21
N LEU A 192 -12.10 3.99 7.95
CA LEU A 192 -11.29 4.68 8.95
C LEU A 192 -11.93 5.96 9.48
N GLY A 193 -12.53 6.78 8.59
CA GLY A 193 -13.13 8.05 8.99
C GLY A 193 -14.33 7.90 9.93
N GLY A 194 -15.27 7.02 9.61
CA GLY A 194 -16.43 6.76 10.48
C GLY A 194 -16.08 6.08 11.81
N TRP A 195 -14.98 5.32 11.86
CA TRP A 195 -14.49 4.61 13.06
C TRP A 195 -13.70 5.54 14.00
N LEU A 196 -12.81 6.38 13.46
CA LEU A 196 -12.09 7.39 14.24
C LEU A 196 -13.05 8.40 14.89
N ASP A 197 -14.10 8.81 14.17
CA ASP A 197 -15.14 9.70 14.69
C ASP A 197 -15.99 9.06 15.81
N GLN A 198 -16.18 7.74 15.81
CA GLN A 198 -16.96 7.02 16.83
C GLN A 198 -16.16 6.68 18.10
N GLN A 199 -14.87 6.33 17.97
CA GLN A 199 -14.02 5.99 19.11
C GLN A 199 -13.44 7.22 19.82
N TYR A 200 -13.11 8.28 19.08
CA TYR A 200 -12.36 9.43 19.59
C TYR A 200 -13.16 10.75 19.52
N GLY A 201 -14.43 10.69 19.11
CA GLY A 201 -15.25 11.85 18.82
C GLY A 201 -14.69 12.68 17.66
N THR A 202 -15.44 13.70 17.23
CA THR A 202 -14.88 14.74 16.37
C THR A 202 -13.81 15.50 17.19
N LEU A 203 -12.55 15.08 17.08
CA LEU A 203 -11.37 15.64 17.76
C LEU A 203 -11.37 15.60 19.29
N ILE A 204 -11.10 14.44 19.92
CA ILE A 204 -10.28 14.36 21.14
C ILE A 204 -9.42 13.08 21.08
N TRP A 205 -8.14 13.25 20.76
CA TRP A 205 -7.14 12.19 20.76
C TRP A 205 -7.02 11.59 22.16
N CYS A 206 -7.06 10.26 22.29
CA CYS A 206 -6.90 9.59 23.58
C CYS A 206 -5.63 10.05 24.30
N ASP A 207 -5.82 10.68 25.45
CA ASP A 207 -4.80 10.77 26.49
C ASP A 207 -4.55 9.35 27.04
N ALA A 208 -3.34 8.85 26.79
CA ALA A 208 -2.65 7.86 27.62
C ALA A 208 -1.13 8.01 27.40
#